data_AF-A0A9E5VAA5-F1
#
_entry.id   AF-A0A9E5VAA5-F1
#
_cell.length_a   1.000
_cell.length_b   1.000
_cell.length_c   1.000
_cell.angle_alpha   90.00
_cell.angle_beta   90.00
_cell.angle_gamma   90.00
#
_symmetry.space_group_name_H-M   'P 1'
#
loop_
_entity.id
_entity.type
_entity.pdbx_description
1 polymer ?
#
loop_
_entity_poly.entity_id
_entity_poly.type
_entity_poly.pdbx_seq_one_letter_code
_entity_poly.pdbx_strand_id
1 'polypeptide(L)'
;IDADDVGEEESQGVCDSVKAASQELYVEECQAIANSETISDSEFKKLQDKKAKTKTERHQERKASLNERYGVDVTPELVWKDEDNWYPQLRLHYFLTLGREQLVERDAKRAKSQIETGESAIWKPDFNKGQLLPAVLILEKLNIGHFLMPGIMFRGSDVELQKLKALTVQHRYTIRDYLGVTISEGMSAIAIIQKLLSKLGLKLTYVGRMGSREKRERVYQFLEAQDGRDLIYQAWQNRVVTEASQSVVGVHQ
;
A
#
# COMPACT_ATOMS: atom_id res chain seq x y z
N ILE A 1 -29.43 -34.31 22.75
CA ILE A 1 -28.13 -33.63 22.84
C ILE A 1 -28.47 -32.17 22.70
N ASP A 2 -28.74 -31.53 23.83
CA ASP A 2 -29.10 -30.12 23.87
C ASP A 2 -27.86 -29.31 23.52
N ALA A 3 -27.99 -28.46 22.50
CA ALA A 3 -26.90 -27.67 21.94
C ALA A 3 -26.57 -26.41 22.77
N ASP A 4 -27.27 -26.22 23.90
CA ASP A 4 -27.22 -24.99 24.71
C ASP A 4 -26.29 -25.10 25.94
N ASP A 5 -25.56 -26.21 26.11
CA ASP A 5 -24.63 -26.42 27.24
C ASP A 5 -23.20 -26.73 26.77
N VAL A 6 -22.74 -26.03 25.72
CA VAL A 6 -21.29 -25.92 25.45
C VAL A 6 -20.81 -24.69 26.23
N GLY A 7 -20.04 -24.92 27.29
CA GLY A 7 -19.50 -23.83 28.11
C GLY A 7 -18.72 -22.83 27.25
N GLU A 8 -18.91 -21.52 27.51
CA GLU A 8 -18.25 -20.43 26.75
C GLU A 8 -16.72 -20.59 26.67
N GLU A 9 -16.10 -21.22 27.67
CA GLU A 9 -14.66 -21.53 27.72
C GLU A 9 -14.23 -22.60 26.71
N GLU A 10 -15.04 -23.65 26.50
CA GLU A 10 -14.74 -24.70 25.50
C GLU A 10 -14.89 -24.16 24.08
N SER A 11 -15.91 -23.32 23.86
CA SER A 11 -16.12 -22.61 22.59
C SER A 11 -14.96 -21.65 22.27
N GLN A 12 -14.46 -20.92 23.26
CA GLN A 12 -13.32 -20.03 23.11
C GLN A 12 -12.02 -20.80 22.84
N GLY A 13 -11.77 -21.92 23.54
CA GLY A 13 -10.61 -22.78 23.30
C GLY A 13 -10.58 -23.40 21.90
N VAL A 14 -11.74 -23.83 21.39
CA VAL A 14 -11.87 -24.30 20.00
C VAL A 14 -11.61 -23.16 19.02
N CYS A 15 -12.14 -21.96 19.26
CA CYS A 15 -11.88 -20.79 18.41
C CYS A 15 -10.39 -20.45 18.32
N ASP A 16 -9.67 -20.48 19.44
CA ASP A 16 -8.27 -20.12 19.49
C ASP A 16 -7.36 -21.20 18.88
N SER A 17 -7.70 -22.48 19.05
CA SER A 17 -6.99 -23.57 18.34
C SER A 17 -7.18 -23.53 16.83
N VAL A 18 -8.39 -23.20 16.34
CA VAL A 18 -8.65 -23.00 14.89
C VAL A 18 -7.86 -21.82 14.35
N LYS A 19 -7.76 -20.71 15.10
CA LYS A 19 -6.92 -19.56 14.71
C LYS A 19 -5.44 -19.93 14.63
N ALA A 20 -4.92 -20.68 15.61
CA ALA A 20 -3.53 -21.12 15.62
C ALA A 20 -3.23 -22.02 14.41
N ALA A 21 -4.07 -23.04 14.16
CA ALA A 21 -3.92 -23.92 13.00
C ALA A 21 -4.01 -23.14 11.66
N SER A 22 -4.92 -22.15 11.59
CA SER A 22 -5.03 -21.26 10.42
C SER A 22 -3.76 -20.44 10.19
N GLN A 23 -3.16 -19.91 11.26
CA GLN A 23 -1.89 -19.17 11.18
C GLN A 23 -0.72 -20.06 10.76
N GLU A 24 -0.65 -21.29 11.28
CA GLU A 24 0.38 -22.27 10.88
C GLU A 24 0.27 -22.61 9.39
N LEU A 25 -0.94 -22.97 8.92
CA LEU A 25 -1.19 -23.25 7.50
C LEU A 25 -0.84 -22.05 6.60
N TYR A 26 -1.11 -20.83 7.09
CA TYR A 26 -0.79 -19.62 6.38
C TYR A 26 0.73 -19.38 6.26
N VAL A 27 1.47 -19.61 7.35
CA VAL A 27 2.94 -19.51 7.37
C VAL A 27 3.55 -20.55 6.43
N GLU A 28 3.06 -21.79 6.45
CA GLU A 28 3.48 -22.84 5.52
C GLU A 28 3.23 -22.45 4.06
N GLU A 29 2.08 -21.85 3.76
CA GLU A 29 1.75 -21.38 2.41
C GLU A 29 2.71 -20.27 1.95
N CYS A 30 3.00 -19.29 2.82
CA CYS A 30 3.99 -18.24 2.52
C CYS A 30 5.39 -18.81 2.28
N GLN A 31 5.79 -19.81 3.07
CA GLN A 31 7.06 -20.51 2.90
C GLN A 31 7.09 -21.31 1.59
N ALA A 32 6.01 -22.01 1.25
CA ALA A 32 5.91 -22.77 0.02
C ALA A 32 6.00 -21.87 -1.22
N ILE A 33 5.36 -20.69 -1.19
CA ILE A 33 5.47 -19.68 -2.24
C ILE A 33 6.91 -19.16 -2.35
N ALA A 34 7.52 -18.74 -1.24
CA ALA A 34 8.88 -18.21 -1.23
C ALA A 34 9.93 -19.24 -1.70
N ASN A 35 9.77 -20.50 -1.31
CA ASN A 35 10.68 -21.59 -1.66
C ASN A 35 10.40 -22.23 -3.03
N SER A 36 9.32 -21.82 -3.71
CA SER A 36 9.03 -22.34 -5.05
C SER A 36 10.13 -22.02 -6.06
N GLU A 37 10.25 -22.84 -7.10
CA GLU A 37 11.26 -22.66 -8.13
C GLU A 37 11.07 -21.32 -8.87
N THR A 38 12.20 -20.65 -9.15
CA THR A 38 12.17 -19.43 -9.97
C THR A 38 12.00 -19.84 -11.42
N ILE A 39 10.93 -19.36 -12.03
CA ILE A 39 10.59 -19.64 -13.43
C ILE A 39 11.06 -18.50 -14.34
N SER A 40 11.30 -18.80 -15.61
CA SER A 40 11.61 -17.78 -16.62
C SER A 40 10.38 -16.95 -17.00
N ASP A 41 10.59 -15.76 -17.56
CA ASP A 41 9.50 -14.90 -18.06
C ASP A 41 8.59 -15.61 -19.08
N SER A 42 9.16 -16.51 -19.88
CA SER A 42 8.42 -17.29 -20.88
C SER A 42 7.49 -18.31 -20.22
N GLU A 43 7.93 -18.94 -19.13
CA GLU A 43 7.15 -19.88 -18.35
C GLU A 43 6.10 -19.17 -17.50
N PHE A 44 6.44 -18.00 -16.96
CA PHE A 44 5.49 -17.17 -16.24
C PHE A 44 4.29 -16.79 -17.10
N LYS A 45 4.52 -16.34 -18.35
CA LYS A 45 3.43 -16.05 -19.30
C LYS A 45 2.59 -17.29 -19.61
N LYS A 46 3.23 -18.44 -19.87
CA LYS A 46 2.52 -19.72 -20.08
C LYS A 46 1.65 -20.10 -18.88
N LEU A 47 2.15 -19.89 -17.65
CA LEU A 47 1.39 -20.15 -16.43
C LEU A 47 0.23 -19.17 -16.25
N GLN A 48 0.39 -17.89 -16.59
CA GLN A 48 -0.69 -16.91 -16.54
C GLN A 48 -1.87 -17.31 -17.46
N ASP A 49 -1.56 -17.78 -18.67
CA ASP A 49 -2.57 -18.18 -19.67
C ASP A 49 -3.23 -19.54 -19.36
N LYS A 50 -2.61 -20.36 -18.51
CA LYS A 50 -3.09 -21.70 -18.17
C LYS A 50 -4.37 -21.64 -17.35
N LYS A 51 -5.47 -22.21 -17.86
CA LYS A 51 -6.77 -22.24 -17.17
C LYS A 51 -6.79 -23.06 -15.87
N ALA A 52 -6.11 -24.22 -15.85
CA ALA A 52 -6.08 -25.11 -14.70
C ALA A 52 -4.65 -25.26 -14.19
N LYS A 53 -4.38 -24.73 -13.00
CA LYS A 53 -3.05 -24.71 -12.37
C LYS A 53 -3.01 -25.65 -11.17
N THR A 54 -1.94 -26.43 -11.04
CA THR A 54 -1.64 -27.20 -9.84
C THR A 54 -1.24 -26.27 -8.69
N LYS A 55 -1.18 -26.78 -7.45
CA LYS A 55 -0.77 -25.96 -6.29
C LYS A 55 0.65 -25.40 -6.48
N THR A 56 1.57 -26.24 -6.93
CA THR A 56 2.96 -25.84 -7.23
C THR A 56 3.04 -24.77 -8.32
N GLU A 57 2.26 -24.92 -9.40
CA GLU A 57 2.22 -23.92 -10.47
C GLU A 57 1.67 -22.57 -9.99
N ARG A 58 0.68 -22.57 -9.08
CA ARG A 58 0.18 -21.34 -8.46
C ARG A 58 1.25 -20.69 -7.58
N HIS A 59 2.04 -21.47 -6.85
CA HIS A 59 3.14 -20.97 -6.03
C HIS A 59 4.24 -20.34 -6.88
N GLN A 60 4.65 -21.01 -7.96
CA GLN A 60 5.63 -20.50 -8.92
C GLN A 60 5.16 -19.20 -9.59
N GLU A 61 3.91 -19.17 -10.06
CA GLU A 61 3.31 -17.96 -10.63
C GLU A 61 3.28 -16.81 -9.61
N ARG A 62 2.90 -17.11 -8.37
CA ARG A 62 2.83 -16.11 -7.30
C ARG A 62 4.20 -15.55 -6.98
N LYS A 63 5.22 -16.39 -6.86
CA LYS A 63 6.62 -15.97 -6.64
C LYS A 63 7.12 -15.11 -7.79
N ALA A 64 6.92 -15.54 -9.04
CA ALA A 64 7.32 -14.76 -10.21
C ALA A 64 6.64 -13.39 -10.26
N SER A 65 5.32 -13.33 -10.00
CA SER A 65 4.58 -12.07 -9.94
C SER A 65 5.08 -11.12 -8.85
N LEU A 66 5.42 -11.65 -7.66
CA LEU A 66 5.99 -10.85 -6.58
C LEU A 66 7.39 -10.32 -6.94
N ASN A 67 8.22 -11.15 -7.56
CA ASN A 67 9.54 -10.73 -8.03
C ASN A 67 9.43 -9.60 -9.08
N GLU A 68 8.58 -9.77 -10.10
CA GLU A 68 8.30 -8.72 -11.10
C GLU A 68 7.78 -7.44 -10.41
N ARG A 69 6.88 -7.57 -9.44
CA ARG A 69 6.26 -6.43 -8.75
C ARG A 69 7.22 -5.63 -7.88
N TYR A 70 8.03 -6.30 -7.08
CA TYR A 70 8.86 -5.68 -6.04
C TYR A 70 10.32 -5.51 -6.45
N GLY A 71 10.84 -6.34 -7.35
CA GLY A 71 12.23 -6.28 -7.80
C GLY A 71 13.26 -6.69 -6.76
N VAL A 72 12.82 -7.45 -5.77
CA VAL A 72 13.64 -8.05 -4.72
C VAL A 72 13.31 -9.53 -4.61
N ASP A 73 14.18 -10.29 -3.96
CA ASP A 73 13.94 -11.71 -3.71
C ASP A 73 12.69 -11.92 -2.84
N VAL A 74 11.94 -12.99 -3.13
CA VAL A 74 10.64 -13.23 -2.51
C VAL A 74 10.82 -14.00 -1.21
N THR A 75 10.68 -13.29 -0.10
CA THR A 75 10.68 -13.88 1.24
C THR A 75 9.25 -14.19 1.71
N PRO A 76 9.06 -15.13 2.67
CA PRO A 76 7.74 -15.38 3.26
C PRO A 76 7.12 -14.11 3.87
N GLU A 77 7.95 -13.23 4.45
CA GLU A 77 7.51 -11.94 4.99
C GLU A 77 6.99 -11.00 3.90
N LEU A 78 7.61 -11.01 2.71
CA LEU A 78 7.13 -10.22 1.57
C LEU A 78 5.78 -10.71 1.07
N VAL A 79 5.58 -12.03 1.00
CA VAL A 79 4.28 -12.63 0.62
C VAL A 79 3.20 -12.15 1.58
N TRP A 80 3.45 -12.25 2.88
CA TRP A 80 2.52 -11.80 3.91
C TRP A 80 2.19 -10.30 3.79
N LYS A 81 3.21 -9.45 3.61
CA LYS A 81 3.01 -8.01 3.44
C LYS A 81 2.22 -7.68 2.17
N ASP A 82 2.46 -8.34 1.04
CA ASP A 82 1.69 -8.09 -0.19
C ASP A 82 0.20 -8.40 0.01
N GLU A 83 -0.11 -9.46 0.76
CA GLU A 83 -1.48 -9.84 1.10
C GLU A 83 -2.13 -8.88 2.10
N ASP A 84 -1.35 -8.29 3.02
CA ASP A 84 -1.78 -7.19 3.89
C ASP A 84 -1.79 -5.82 3.19
N ASN A 85 -1.98 -5.81 1.86
CA ASN A 85 -2.19 -4.61 1.06
C ASN A 85 -1.01 -3.60 1.13
N TRP A 86 0.22 -4.08 1.34
CA TRP A 86 1.41 -3.24 1.41
C TRP A 86 1.78 -2.64 0.04
N TYR A 87 1.60 -3.38 -1.06
CA TYR A 87 2.00 -2.90 -2.39
C TYR A 87 1.31 -1.59 -2.83
N PRO A 88 -0.02 -1.43 -2.71
CA PRO A 88 -0.66 -0.14 -3.00
C PRO A 88 -0.16 1.01 -2.12
N GLN A 89 0.15 0.75 -0.84
CA GLN A 89 0.71 1.75 0.07
C GLN A 89 2.10 2.20 -0.38
N LEU A 90 2.97 1.25 -0.71
CA LEU A 90 4.32 1.53 -1.20
C LEU A 90 4.31 2.32 -2.50
N ARG A 91 3.46 1.94 -3.46
CA ARG A 91 3.35 2.65 -4.74
C ARG A 91 2.89 4.09 -4.53
N LEU A 92 1.85 4.30 -3.73
CA LEU A 92 1.33 5.64 -3.48
C LEU A 92 2.38 6.52 -2.80
N HIS A 93 3.10 5.97 -1.82
CA HIS A 93 4.19 6.68 -1.14
C HIS A 93 5.37 6.97 -2.07
N TYR A 94 5.80 6.00 -2.89
CA TYR A 94 6.87 6.18 -3.87
C TYR A 94 6.55 7.32 -4.85
N PHE A 95 5.34 7.35 -5.42
CA PHE A 95 4.95 8.40 -6.37
C PHE A 95 4.71 9.77 -5.72
N LEU A 96 4.47 9.82 -4.41
CA LEU A 96 4.41 11.06 -3.66
C LEU A 96 5.80 11.66 -3.39
N THR A 97 6.84 10.82 -3.31
CA THR A 97 8.20 11.24 -2.90
C THR A 97 9.22 11.16 -4.03
N LEU A 98 9.61 9.95 -4.45
CA LEU A 98 10.74 9.70 -5.33
C LEU A 98 10.34 9.59 -6.80
N GLY A 99 9.19 8.96 -7.08
CA GLY A 99 8.76 8.58 -8.42
C GLY A 99 7.88 9.60 -9.14
N ARG A 100 7.74 10.82 -8.60
CA ARG A 100 6.70 11.78 -9.02
C ARG A 100 6.75 12.12 -10.51
N GLU A 101 7.95 12.20 -11.09
CA GLU A 101 8.18 12.50 -12.51
C GLU A 101 7.67 11.38 -13.42
N GLN A 102 7.83 10.12 -13.00
CA GLN A 102 7.44 8.93 -13.76
C GLN A 102 5.92 8.70 -13.76
N LEU A 103 5.21 9.31 -12.81
CA LEU A 103 3.78 9.07 -12.58
C LEU A 103 2.91 9.42 -13.79
N VAL A 104 3.21 10.53 -14.47
CA VAL A 104 2.42 11.01 -15.61
C VAL A 104 2.50 10.03 -16.77
N GLU A 105 3.71 9.58 -17.11
CA GLU A 105 3.93 8.59 -18.16
C GLU A 105 3.29 7.24 -17.81
N ARG A 106 3.41 6.81 -16.55
CA ARG A 106 2.80 5.58 -16.03
C ARG A 106 1.27 5.61 -16.15
N ASP A 107 0.63 6.69 -15.73
CA ASP A 107 -0.84 6.83 -15.81
C ASP A 107 -1.29 6.91 -17.28
N ALA A 108 -0.53 7.59 -18.15
CA ALA A 108 -0.81 7.63 -19.59
C ALA A 108 -0.71 6.25 -20.25
N LYS A 109 0.36 5.49 -19.97
CA LYS A 109 0.53 4.10 -20.45
C LYS A 109 -0.62 3.21 -19.98
N ARG A 110 -1.01 3.33 -18.71
CA ARG A 110 -2.12 2.57 -18.14
C ARG A 110 -3.47 2.93 -18.77
N ALA A 111 -3.73 4.22 -18.97
CA ALA A 111 -4.93 4.69 -19.64
C ALA A 111 -5.02 4.15 -21.08
N LYS A 112 -3.92 4.21 -21.84
CA LYS A 112 -3.83 3.66 -23.20
C LYS A 112 -4.12 2.16 -23.22
N SER A 113 -3.46 1.39 -22.36
CA SER A 113 -3.69 -0.07 -22.27
C SER A 113 -5.14 -0.42 -21.92
N GLN A 114 -5.78 0.31 -20.99
CA GLN A 114 -7.19 0.09 -20.65
C GLN A 114 -8.14 0.41 -21.83
N ILE A 115 -7.84 1.43 -22.62
CA ILE A 115 -8.61 1.78 -23.83
C ILE A 115 -8.48 0.68 -24.88
N GLU A 116 -7.27 0.19 -25.12
CA GLU A 116 -6.99 -0.87 -26.11
C GLU A 116 -7.65 -2.19 -25.72
N THR A 117 -7.53 -2.63 -24.46
CA THR A 117 -8.17 -3.86 -23.97
C THR A 117 -9.69 -3.76 -23.95
N GLY A 118 -10.23 -2.57 -23.69
CA GLY A 118 -11.68 -2.33 -23.64
C GLY A 118 -12.32 -2.10 -25.02
N GLU A 119 -11.59 -2.25 -26.13
CA GLU A 119 -12.09 -1.93 -27.49
C GLU A 119 -12.69 -0.50 -27.55
N SER A 120 -12.02 0.48 -26.93
CA SER A 120 -12.50 1.86 -26.76
C SER A 120 -13.67 2.07 -25.79
N ALA A 121 -14.15 1.03 -25.11
CA ALA A 121 -15.09 1.14 -23.99
C ALA A 121 -14.35 1.14 -22.65
N ILE A 122 -14.48 2.24 -21.90
CA ILE A 122 -13.84 2.37 -20.57
C ILE A 122 -14.91 2.27 -19.48
N TRP A 123 -14.76 1.30 -18.58
CA TRP A 123 -15.52 1.31 -17.34
C TRP A 123 -14.90 2.29 -16.34
N LYS A 124 -15.61 3.42 -16.10
CA LYS A 124 -15.12 4.55 -15.29
C LYS A 124 -14.60 4.16 -13.90
N PRO A 125 -15.26 3.26 -13.14
CA PRO A 125 -14.76 2.85 -11.83
C PRO A 125 -13.36 2.20 -11.87
N ASP A 126 -13.09 1.31 -12.81
CA ASP A 126 -11.76 0.67 -12.94
C ASP A 126 -10.70 1.62 -13.48
N PHE A 127 -11.09 2.52 -14.38
CA PHE A 127 -10.20 3.58 -14.84
C PHE A 127 -9.75 4.44 -13.66
N ASN A 128 -10.69 4.98 -12.89
CA ASN A 128 -10.40 5.87 -11.76
C ASN A 128 -9.57 5.18 -10.67
N LYS A 129 -9.87 3.92 -10.33
CA LYS A 129 -9.07 3.13 -9.37
C LYS A 129 -7.67 2.81 -9.89
N GLY A 130 -7.48 2.78 -11.21
CA GLY A 130 -6.19 2.49 -11.84
C GLY A 130 -5.22 3.68 -11.85
N GLN A 131 -5.74 4.91 -11.90
CA GLN A 131 -4.93 6.13 -11.95
C GLN A 131 -4.45 6.54 -10.56
N LEU A 132 -3.17 6.86 -10.43
CA LEU A 132 -2.56 7.27 -9.16
C LEU A 132 -2.35 8.79 -9.10
N LEU A 133 -2.27 9.47 -10.24
CA LEU A 133 -2.06 10.92 -10.32
C LEU A 133 -3.08 11.72 -9.51
N PRO A 134 -4.41 11.47 -9.59
CA PRO A 134 -5.37 12.22 -8.79
C PRO A 134 -5.15 12.02 -7.27
N ALA A 135 -4.83 10.81 -6.85
CA ALA A 135 -4.56 10.50 -5.44
C ALA A 135 -3.32 11.25 -4.95
N VAL A 136 -2.23 11.24 -5.72
CA VAL A 136 -1.00 11.98 -5.39
C VAL A 136 -1.25 13.48 -5.34
N LEU A 137 -1.96 14.06 -6.32
CA LEU A 137 -2.30 15.49 -6.33
C LEU A 137 -3.13 15.90 -5.11
N ILE A 138 -4.04 15.05 -4.64
CA ILE A 138 -4.80 15.31 -3.41
C ILE A 138 -3.85 15.34 -2.20
N LEU A 139 -2.95 14.37 -2.07
CA LEU A 139 -1.98 14.32 -0.96
C LEU A 139 -1.01 15.52 -0.99
N GLU A 140 -0.60 15.96 -2.17
CA GLU A 140 0.20 17.18 -2.37
C GLU A 140 -0.57 18.44 -1.92
N LYS A 141 -1.83 18.59 -2.35
CA LYS A 141 -2.69 19.72 -1.94
C LYS A 141 -2.98 19.74 -0.43
N LEU A 142 -3.02 18.57 0.19
CA LEU A 142 -3.16 18.41 1.64
C LEU A 142 -1.83 18.59 2.39
N ASN A 143 -0.73 18.87 1.67
CA ASN A 143 0.60 19.06 2.21
C ASN A 143 1.08 17.88 3.07
N ILE A 144 0.81 16.65 2.62
CA ILE A 144 1.16 15.43 3.38
C ILE A 144 2.67 15.32 3.61
N GLY A 145 3.49 15.79 2.66
CA GLY A 145 4.95 15.80 2.80
C GLY A 145 5.45 16.52 4.05
N HIS A 146 4.79 17.60 4.49
CA HIS A 146 5.15 18.30 5.72
C HIS A 146 5.04 17.41 6.97
N PHE A 147 4.01 16.54 7.01
CA PHE A 147 3.79 15.61 8.11
C PHE A 147 4.73 14.39 8.09
N LEU A 148 5.54 14.25 7.04
CA LEU A 148 6.58 13.23 6.90
C LEU A 148 7.97 13.76 7.24
N MET A 149 8.09 15.02 7.69
CA MET A 149 9.38 15.58 8.08
C MET A 149 9.78 15.07 9.48
N PRO A 150 10.93 14.38 9.62
CA PRO A 150 11.40 13.90 10.91
C PRO A 150 11.75 15.07 11.84
N GLY A 151 11.58 14.85 13.15
CA GLY A 151 11.92 15.83 14.19
C GLY A 151 10.86 16.92 14.44
N ILE A 152 9.81 17.01 13.61
CA ILE A 152 8.68 17.92 13.87
C ILE A 152 7.70 17.28 14.85
N MET A 153 7.34 18.06 15.89
CA MET A 153 6.33 17.68 16.87
C MET A 153 4.97 18.30 16.53
N PHE A 154 3.98 17.44 16.29
CA PHE A 154 2.63 17.82 15.94
C PHE A 154 1.66 17.66 17.11
N ARG A 155 0.79 18.65 17.30
CA ARG A 155 -0.30 18.68 18.28
C ARG A 155 -1.62 18.85 17.57
N GLY A 156 -2.68 18.35 18.19
CA GLY A 156 -4.02 18.48 17.63
C GLY A 156 -4.45 19.93 17.39
N SER A 157 -3.96 20.89 18.18
CA SER A 157 -4.27 22.31 18.05
C SER A 157 -3.42 23.06 17.02
N ASP A 158 -2.39 22.44 16.45
CA ASP A 158 -1.48 23.12 15.53
C ASP A 158 -2.20 23.64 14.29
N VAL A 159 -1.82 24.84 13.84
CA VAL A 159 -2.44 25.55 12.72
C VAL A 159 -2.45 24.69 11.46
N GLU A 160 -1.35 24.00 11.15
CA GLU A 160 -1.25 23.14 9.96
C GLU A 160 -2.18 21.93 10.02
N LEU A 161 -2.36 21.32 11.19
CA LEU A 161 -3.30 20.23 11.38
C LEU A 161 -4.76 20.69 11.31
N GLN A 162 -5.07 21.89 11.81
CA GLN A 162 -6.39 22.48 11.70
C GLN A 162 -6.73 22.88 10.26
N LYS A 163 -5.77 23.42 9.50
CA LYS A 163 -5.91 23.67 8.06
C LYS A 163 -6.16 22.37 7.29
N LEU A 164 -5.38 21.32 7.56
CA LEU A 164 -5.60 19.99 6.99
C LEU A 164 -7.02 19.50 7.30
N LYS A 165 -7.46 19.59 8.56
CA LYS A 165 -8.82 19.21 8.95
C LYS A 165 -9.88 19.98 8.16
N ALA A 166 -9.77 21.30 8.07
CA ALA A 166 -10.75 22.11 7.35
C ALA A 166 -10.85 21.71 5.87
N LEU A 167 -9.71 21.58 5.18
CA LEU A 167 -9.65 21.18 3.77
C LEU A 167 -10.19 19.77 3.54
N THR A 168 -9.83 18.82 4.40
CA THR A 168 -10.26 17.42 4.26
C THR A 168 -11.76 17.25 4.51
N VAL A 169 -12.33 18.01 5.46
CA VAL A 169 -13.77 18.03 5.71
C VAL A 169 -14.53 18.63 4.52
N GLN A 170 -14.02 19.75 3.97
CA GLN A 170 -14.60 20.42 2.81
C GLN A 170 -14.63 19.51 1.57
N HIS A 171 -13.58 18.73 1.35
CA HIS A 171 -13.41 17.88 0.16
C HIS A 171 -13.59 16.37 0.45
N ARG A 172 -14.33 16.02 1.51
CA ARG A 172 -14.45 14.63 2.01
C ARG A 172 -14.91 13.61 0.96
N TYR A 173 -15.79 13.99 0.03
CA TYR A 173 -16.29 13.08 -1.01
C TYR A 173 -15.22 12.79 -2.05
N THR A 174 -14.48 13.81 -2.49
CA THR A 174 -13.34 13.65 -3.40
C THR A 174 -12.26 12.77 -2.76
N ILE A 175 -11.96 13.00 -1.47
CA ILE A 175 -11.01 12.18 -0.71
C ILE A 175 -11.49 10.73 -0.61
N ARG A 176 -12.78 10.50 -0.34
CA ARG A 176 -13.36 9.15 -0.33
C ARG A 176 -13.23 8.48 -1.70
N ASP A 177 -13.53 9.18 -2.78
CA ASP A 177 -13.60 8.56 -4.12
C ASP A 177 -12.22 8.21 -4.68
N TYR A 178 -11.19 9.03 -4.41
CA TYR A 178 -9.83 8.82 -4.93
C TYR A 178 -8.89 8.14 -3.95
N LEU A 179 -9.02 8.41 -2.65
CA LEU A 179 -8.19 7.80 -1.62
C LEU A 179 -8.91 6.67 -0.90
N GLY A 180 -10.23 6.50 -1.01
CA GLY A 180 -10.94 5.49 -0.22
C GLY A 180 -10.87 5.76 1.28
N VAL A 181 -10.79 7.04 1.69
CA VAL A 181 -10.73 7.47 3.08
C VAL A 181 -12.01 8.21 3.45
N THR A 182 -12.76 7.68 4.41
CA THR A 182 -13.95 8.34 4.94
C THR A 182 -13.58 9.30 6.07
N ILE A 183 -13.92 10.58 5.87
CA ILE A 183 -13.70 11.68 6.82
C ILE A 183 -15.07 12.21 7.30
N SER A 184 -15.18 12.44 8.61
CA SER A 184 -16.36 13.08 9.22
C SER A 184 -15.94 14.32 10.03
N GLU A 185 -16.89 15.24 10.22
CA GLU A 185 -16.65 16.54 10.88
C GLU A 185 -16.20 16.40 12.34
N GLY A 186 -16.71 15.37 13.03
CA GLY A 186 -16.37 15.05 14.41
C GLY A 186 -14.96 14.48 14.61
N MET A 187 -14.25 14.10 13.54
CA MET A 187 -12.89 13.60 13.67
C MET A 187 -11.91 14.69 14.14
N SER A 188 -10.97 14.32 15.01
CA SER A 188 -9.86 15.22 15.38
C SER A 188 -8.89 15.36 14.21
N ALA A 189 -8.14 16.47 14.17
CA ALA A 189 -7.12 16.67 13.13
C ALA A 189 -6.07 15.55 13.13
N ILE A 190 -5.65 15.08 14.32
CA ILE A 190 -4.76 13.92 14.45
C ILE A 190 -5.39 12.65 13.88
N ALA A 191 -6.67 12.38 14.14
CA ALA A 191 -7.32 11.20 13.58
C ALA A 191 -7.39 11.25 12.05
N ILE A 192 -7.62 12.43 11.48
CA ILE A 192 -7.65 12.65 10.03
C ILE A 192 -6.28 12.38 9.41
N ILE A 193 -5.20 12.99 9.93
CA ILE A 193 -3.86 12.77 9.38
C ILE A 193 -3.45 11.29 9.50
N GLN A 194 -3.76 10.62 10.62
CA GLN A 194 -3.47 9.19 10.78
C GLN A 194 -4.18 8.33 9.73
N LYS A 195 -5.43 8.65 9.39
CA LYS A 195 -6.16 7.96 8.31
C LYS A 195 -5.56 8.21 6.93
N LEU A 196 -4.99 9.39 6.69
CA LEU A 196 -4.34 9.70 5.42
C LEU A 196 -2.98 9.00 5.32
N LEU A 197 -2.18 9.05 6.39
CA LEU A 197 -0.88 8.38 6.45
C LEU A 197 -0.99 6.86 6.36
N SER A 198 -2.06 6.25 6.88
CA SER A 198 -2.25 4.80 6.75
C SER A 198 -2.39 4.35 5.30
N LYS A 199 -2.81 5.22 4.38
CA LYS A 199 -2.81 4.93 2.93
C LYS A 199 -1.43 4.84 2.32
N LEU A 200 -0.43 5.37 3.00
CA LEU A 200 0.99 5.28 2.65
C LEU A 200 1.71 4.19 3.46
N GLY A 201 0.98 3.45 4.31
CA GLY A 201 1.57 2.52 5.27
C GLY A 201 2.41 3.24 6.33
N LEU A 202 2.04 4.48 6.67
CA LEU A 202 2.76 5.36 7.59
C LEU A 202 1.85 5.79 8.75
N LYS A 203 2.45 6.32 9.81
CA LYS A 203 1.74 6.88 10.96
C LYS A 203 2.58 7.93 11.68
N LEU A 204 1.91 8.80 12.42
CA LEU A 204 2.60 9.60 13.45
C LEU A 204 2.69 8.79 14.75
N THR A 205 3.86 8.75 15.36
CA THR A 205 4.12 8.10 16.64
C THR A 205 3.80 9.04 17.79
N TYR A 206 3.08 8.56 18.79
CA TYR A 206 2.82 9.31 20.01
C TYR A 206 4.09 9.44 20.85
N VAL A 207 4.45 10.67 21.21
CA VAL A 207 5.66 10.99 21.99
C VAL A 207 5.32 11.18 23.46
N GLY A 208 4.21 11.84 23.76
CA GLY A 208 3.85 12.17 25.14
C GLY A 208 2.79 13.25 25.23
N ARG A 209 2.61 13.80 26.44
CA ARG A 209 1.78 14.98 26.67
C ARG A 209 2.68 16.15 27.08
N MET A 210 2.63 17.23 26.31
CA MET A 210 3.40 18.44 26.57
C MET A 210 2.45 19.61 26.87
N GLY A 211 2.91 20.58 27.65
CA GLY A 211 2.16 21.78 28.03
C GLY A 211 2.07 21.99 29.54
N SER A 212 1.52 23.14 29.93
CA SER A 212 1.22 23.46 31.33
C SER A 212 0.10 22.57 31.87
N ARG A 213 -0.03 22.46 33.20
CA ARG A 213 -0.94 21.52 33.90
C ARG A 213 -2.37 21.48 33.34
N GLU A 214 -2.90 22.62 32.91
CA GLU A 214 -4.27 22.78 32.40
C GLU A 214 -4.40 22.75 30.86
N LYS A 215 -3.28 22.83 30.12
CA LYS A 215 -3.25 22.85 28.65
C LYS A 215 -2.34 21.74 28.09
N ARG A 216 -2.35 20.57 28.74
CA ARG A 216 -1.57 19.42 28.29
C ARG A 216 -2.19 18.81 27.05
N GLU A 217 -1.43 18.77 25.96
CA GLU A 217 -1.85 18.17 24.70
C GLU A 217 -0.98 16.98 24.31
N ARG A 218 -1.59 16.01 23.62
CA ARG A 218 -0.85 14.89 23.05
C ARG A 218 0.02 15.38 21.90
N VAL A 219 1.27 14.96 21.91
CA VAL A 219 2.28 15.29 20.91
C VAL A 219 2.63 14.04 20.11
N TYR A 220 2.75 14.21 18.80
CA TYR A 220 3.07 13.17 17.85
C TYR A 220 4.26 13.59 16.99
N GLN A 221 5.02 12.63 16.49
CA GLN A 221 6.12 12.88 15.55
C GLN A 221 6.11 11.84 14.45
N PHE A 222 6.63 12.19 13.28
CA PHE A 222 6.89 11.18 12.26
C PHE A 222 8.19 10.43 12.56
N LEU A 223 8.13 9.11 12.43
CA LEU A 223 9.28 8.23 12.43
C LEU A 223 9.28 7.46 11.12
N GLU A 224 10.42 7.42 10.45
CA GLU A 224 10.58 6.67 9.21
C GLU A 224 10.30 5.18 9.44
N ALA A 225 9.56 4.59 8.51
CA ALA A 225 9.16 3.19 8.60
C ALA A 225 10.35 2.27 8.30
N GLN A 226 10.72 1.44 9.26
CA GLN A 226 11.76 0.42 9.12
C GLN A 226 11.14 -0.90 8.62
N ASP A 227 10.44 -0.87 7.49
CA ASP A 227 9.68 -2.01 6.96
C ASP A 227 10.27 -2.60 5.66
N GLY A 228 11.42 -2.10 5.22
CA GLY A 228 12.13 -2.55 4.02
C GLY A 228 11.70 -1.83 2.73
N ARG A 229 10.82 -0.81 2.81
CA ARG A 229 10.36 -0.07 1.63
C ARG A 229 11.48 0.59 0.83
N ASP A 230 12.56 1.00 1.49
CA ASP A 230 13.68 1.68 0.82
C ASP A 230 14.40 0.77 -0.18
N LEU A 231 14.55 -0.53 0.15
CA LEU A 231 15.11 -1.52 -0.77
C LEU A 231 14.24 -1.68 -2.03
N ILE A 232 12.92 -1.65 -1.85
CA ILE A 232 11.96 -1.75 -2.95
C ILE A 232 12.01 -0.49 -3.82
N TYR A 233 12.13 0.70 -3.20
CA TYR A 233 12.26 1.95 -3.94
C TYR A 233 13.54 2.01 -4.77
N GLN A 234 14.65 1.54 -4.22
CA GLN A 234 15.91 1.41 -4.96
C GLN A 234 15.75 0.46 -6.16
N ALA A 235 15.11 -0.71 -5.97
CA ALA A 235 14.85 -1.64 -7.05
C ALA A 235 13.99 -1.01 -8.17
N TRP A 236 12.94 -0.27 -7.81
CA TRP A 236 12.09 0.43 -8.78
C TRP A 236 12.83 1.54 -9.53
N GLN A 237 13.67 2.34 -8.84
CA GLN A 237 14.48 3.37 -9.48
C GLN A 237 15.48 2.78 -10.47
N ASN A 238 16.18 1.71 -10.09
CA ASN A 238 17.16 1.04 -10.94
C ASN A 238 16.54 0.50 -12.23
N ARG A 239 15.28 0.01 -12.18
CA ARG A 239 14.54 -0.41 -13.38
C ARG A 239 14.32 0.75 -14.34
N VAL A 240 13.86 1.89 -13.84
CA VAL A 240 13.63 3.09 -14.67
C VAL A 240 14.92 3.57 -15.32
N VAL A 241 16.03 3.61 -14.56
CA VAL A 241 17.34 4.00 -15.09
C VAL A 241 17.82 3.03 -16.17
N THR A 242 17.60 1.73 -15.98
CA THR A 242 17.98 0.69 -16.94
C THR A 242 17.18 0.80 -18.22
N GLU A 243 15.86 0.97 -18.13
CA GLU A 243 14.95 1.16 -19.28
C GLU A 243 15.31 2.44 -20.06
N ALA A 244 15.57 3.54 -19.36
CA ALA A 244 16.03 4.78 -19.96
C ALA A 244 17.35 4.58 -20.72
N SER A 245 18.33 3.89 -20.11
CA SER A 245 19.63 3.61 -20.74
C SER A 245 19.52 2.75 -22.00
N GLN A 246 18.64 1.73 -21.99
CA GLN A 246 18.39 0.87 -23.15
C GLN A 246 17.72 1.63 -24.30
N SER A 247 16.77 2.53 -24.00
CA SER A 247 16.13 3.36 -25.02
C SER A 247 17.09 4.32 -25.73
N VAL A 248 18.13 4.81 -25.05
CA VAL A 248 19.15 5.69 -25.66
C VAL A 248 20.07 4.93 -26.61
N VAL A 249 20.42 3.68 -26.28
CA VAL A 249 21.28 2.83 -27.13
C VAL A 249 20.54 2.36 -28.40
N GLY A 250 19.24 2.12 -28.33
CA GLY A 250 18.41 1.70 -29.47
C GLY A 250 18.13 2.78 -30.53
N VAL A 251 18.48 4.05 -30.27
CA VAL A 251 18.33 5.17 -31.23
C VAL A 251 19.59 5.36 -32.10
N HIS A 252 20.64 4.56 -31.87
CA HIS A 252 21.91 4.59 -32.61
C HIS A 252 22.19 3.31 -33.42
N GLN A 253 21.16 2.51 -33.74
CA GLN A 253 21.25 1.39 -34.68
C GLN A 253 20.31 1.55 -35.86
#